data_AF-A0A2E4WN04-F1
#
_entry.id   AF-A0A2E4WN04-F1
#
_cell.length_a   1.000
_cell.length_b   1.000
_cell.length_c   1.000
_cell.angle_alpha   90.00
_cell.angle_beta   90.00
_cell.angle_gamma   90.00
#
_symmetry.space_group_name_H-M   'P 1'
#
loop_
_entity.id
_entity.type
_entity.pdbx_description
1 polymer ?
#
loop_
_entity_poly.entity_id
_entity_poly.type
_entity_poly.pdbx_seq_one_letter_code
_entity_poly.pdbx_strand_id
1 'polypeptide(L)'
;MAAIIQDFKNDILNKRDFTKLSLTNQYQVYISGINQGLRGYLRRKHGVRSYWINENVGLMCNEATLPTSSFAVAEVKDNYHGINQQYAHTRLYTDNDFTFYVDKNYRMIRFFEGWMDYVSGDNNNQISEEDNRYYRRFNYPLGRDGYKSDNMTITKFERDPAWKRYTLLTYKFWNIFPKSMTSMPVTYGPADLLKVTVTFAYDRYVVKKTSRNSDNTLSDSPIGAVEQENWIPNFDESTLKDRSPGFSSYGGGLGGRGNSIDGAIGDFTPPGSSGTLGSGSGGGTPA
;
A
#
# COMPACT_ATOMS: atom_id res chain seq x y z
N MET A 1 -16.90 -36.84 -46.07
CA MET A 1 -16.06 -37.28 -44.94
C MET A 1 -15.25 -36.12 -44.33
N ALA A 2 -14.52 -35.31 -45.12
CA ALA A 2 -13.73 -34.19 -44.60
C ALA A 2 -14.52 -33.15 -43.77
N ALA A 3 -15.76 -32.79 -44.16
CA ALA A 3 -16.60 -31.83 -43.43
C ALA A 3 -16.88 -32.26 -41.98
N ILE A 4 -17.30 -33.52 -41.76
CA ILE A 4 -17.62 -34.08 -40.43
C ILE A 4 -16.41 -34.00 -39.47
N ILE A 5 -15.19 -34.19 -40.00
CA ILE A 5 -13.95 -34.09 -39.22
C ILE A 5 -13.66 -32.64 -38.84
N GLN A 6 -13.92 -31.67 -39.74
CA GLN A 6 -13.80 -30.24 -39.43
C GLN A 6 -14.87 -29.81 -38.40
N ASP A 7 -16.11 -30.27 -38.53
CA ASP A 7 -17.19 -29.94 -37.60
C ASP A 7 -16.91 -30.50 -36.20
N PHE A 8 -16.47 -31.75 -36.09
CA PHE A 8 -16.05 -32.36 -34.81
C PHE A 8 -14.85 -31.63 -34.18
N LYS A 9 -13.87 -31.23 -35.00
CA LYS A 9 -12.72 -30.43 -34.55
C LYS A 9 -13.17 -29.06 -34.03
N ASN A 10 -14.08 -28.38 -34.73
CA ASN A 10 -14.62 -27.08 -34.35
C ASN A 10 -15.51 -27.16 -33.09
N ASP A 11 -16.30 -28.21 -32.93
CA ASP A 11 -17.09 -28.46 -31.71
C ASP A 11 -16.17 -28.66 -30.49
N ILE A 12 -15.15 -29.52 -30.59
CA ILE A 12 -14.16 -29.70 -29.51
C ILE A 12 -13.45 -28.39 -29.15
N LEU A 13 -13.05 -27.59 -30.15
CA LEU A 13 -12.35 -26.32 -29.93
C LEU A 13 -13.24 -25.28 -29.23
N ASN A 14 -14.52 -25.17 -29.64
CA ASN A 14 -15.49 -24.27 -29.02
C ASN A 14 -15.91 -24.74 -27.62
N LYS A 15 -16.05 -26.06 -27.41
CA LYS A 15 -16.44 -26.67 -26.13
C LYS A 15 -15.33 -26.64 -25.08
N ARG A 16 -14.08 -26.36 -25.47
CA ARG A 16 -12.92 -26.20 -24.59
C ARG A 16 -12.45 -24.75 -24.45
N ASP A 17 -13.25 -23.77 -24.87
CA ASP A 17 -12.98 -22.31 -24.81
C ASP A 17 -11.64 -21.85 -25.44
N PHE A 18 -10.95 -22.70 -26.21
CA PHE A 18 -9.70 -22.33 -26.92
C PHE A 18 -9.92 -21.23 -27.98
N THR A 19 -11.17 -20.98 -28.38
CA THR A 19 -11.55 -19.87 -29.27
C THR A 19 -11.73 -18.53 -28.54
N LYS A 20 -11.58 -18.49 -27.20
CA LYS A 20 -11.77 -17.31 -26.34
C LYS A 20 -10.57 -17.08 -25.42
N LEU A 21 -9.37 -17.02 -26.00
CA LEU A 21 -8.15 -16.70 -25.25
C LEU A 21 -8.12 -15.22 -24.82
N SER A 22 -7.49 -14.96 -23.67
CA SER A 22 -7.30 -13.61 -23.13
C SER A 22 -6.32 -12.80 -24.00
N LEU A 23 -6.67 -11.56 -24.33
CA LEU A 23 -5.82 -10.65 -25.12
C LEU A 23 -5.07 -9.66 -24.24
N THR A 24 -3.75 -9.52 -24.44
CA THR A 24 -2.89 -8.68 -23.59
C THR A 24 -3.27 -7.20 -23.58
N ASN A 25 -3.86 -6.68 -24.66
CA ASN A 25 -4.20 -5.27 -24.82
C ASN A 25 -5.53 -4.82 -24.18
N GLN A 26 -6.26 -5.72 -23.51
CA GLN A 26 -7.59 -5.40 -22.92
C GLN A 26 -7.49 -5.28 -21.40
N TYR A 27 -7.05 -4.12 -20.93
CA TYR A 27 -6.94 -3.80 -19.52
C TYR A 27 -7.14 -2.30 -19.28
N GLN A 28 -7.38 -1.93 -18.03
CA GLN A 28 -7.40 -0.55 -17.57
C GLN A 28 -6.74 -0.44 -16.19
N VAL A 29 -5.91 0.58 -16.01
CA VAL A 29 -5.36 0.97 -14.71
C VAL A 29 -6.22 2.08 -14.14
N TYR A 30 -6.41 2.09 -12.83
CA TYR A 30 -7.06 3.17 -12.09
C TYR A 30 -6.19 3.53 -10.90
N ILE A 31 -5.83 4.81 -10.78
CA ILE A 31 -5.03 5.34 -9.68
C ILE A 31 -5.89 6.28 -8.86
N SER A 32 -6.24 5.85 -7.65
CA SER A 32 -7.04 6.63 -6.70
C SER A 32 -6.60 6.32 -5.28
N GLY A 33 -7.27 6.89 -4.27
CA GLY A 33 -6.93 6.68 -2.86
C GLY A 33 -5.67 7.42 -2.38
N ILE A 34 -5.26 8.47 -3.09
CA ILE A 34 -4.16 9.34 -2.67
C ILE A 34 -4.59 10.17 -1.46
N ASN A 35 -3.74 10.21 -0.41
CA ASN A 35 -4.02 10.91 0.84
C ASN A 35 -4.14 12.43 0.68
N GLN A 36 -4.77 13.08 1.67
CA GLN A 36 -5.08 14.51 1.60
C GLN A 36 -3.82 15.38 1.59
N GLY A 37 -2.80 15.05 2.40
CA GLY A 37 -1.52 15.77 2.43
C GLY A 37 -0.81 15.76 1.07
N LEU A 38 -0.64 14.58 0.48
CA LEU A 38 -0.05 14.40 -0.85
C LEU A 38 -0.86 15.09 -1.96
N ARG A 39 -2.19 14.95 -1.98
CA ARG A 39 -3.07 15.70 -2.92
C ARG A 39 -2.92 17.23 -2.77
N GLY A 40 -2.78 17.71 -1.53
CA GLY A 40 -2.55 19.12 -1.22
C GLY A 40 -1.17 19.62 -1.67
N TYR A 41 -0.14 18.79 -1.52
CA TYR A 41 1.22 19.08 -1.99
C TYR A 41 1.28 19.11 -3.53
N LEU A 42 0.83 18.06 -4.21
CA LEU A 42 0.78 17.95 -5.68
C LEU A 42 0.06 19.13 -6.34
N ARG A 43 -1.04 19.61 -5.73
CA ARG A 43 -1.77 20.79 -6.21
C ARG A 43 -0.98 22.10 -6.04
N ARG A 44 -0.23 22.26 -4.94
CA ARG A 44 0.48 23.50 -4.60
C ARG A 44 1.81 23.66 -5.34
N LYS A 45 2.66 22.63 -5.32
CA LYS A 45 3.98 22.65 -5.95
C LYS A 45 3.91 22.24 -7.43
N HIS A 46 3.28 21.11 -7.71
CA HIS A 46 3.28 20.48 -9.05
C HIS A 46 2.07 20.85 -9.92
N GLY A 47 1.13 21.67 -9.43
CA GLY A 47 -0.06 22.09 -10.16
C GLY A 47 -1.02 20.97 -10.57
N VAL A 48 -0.79 19.73 -10.11
CA VAL A 48 -1.58 18.56 -10.48
C VAL A 48 -2.85 18.52 -9.64
N ARG A 49 -4.02 18.54 -10.29
CA ARG A 49 -5.33 18.57 -9.62
C ARG A 49 -5.92 17.17 -9.46
N SER A 50 -6.59 16.92 -8.33
CA SER A 50 -7.11 15.59 -7.95
C SER A 50 -8.07 14.95 -8.95
N TYR A 51 -8.94 15.72 -9.62
CA TYR A 51 -9.86 15.19 -10.63
C TYR A 51 -9.08 14.60 -11.82
N TRP A 52 -8.09 15.35 -12.31
CA TRP A 52 -7.23 14.91 -13.41
C TRP A 52 -6.47 13.63 -13.04
N ILE A 53 -6.03 13.48 -11.79
CA ILE A 53 -5.38 12.25 -11.32
C ILE A 53 -6.32 11.06 -11.44
N ASN A 54 -7.51 11.14 -10.83
CA ASN A 54 -8.46 10.02 -10.79
C ASN A 54 -8.96 9.65 -12.21
N GLU A 55 -9.16 10.64 -13.09
CA GLU A 55 -9.75 10.45 -14.42
C GLU A 55 -8.74 10.08 -15.51
N ASN A 56 -7.57 10.74 -15.53
CA ASN A 56 -6.67 10.70 -16.69
C ASN A 56 -5.42 9.83 -16.47
N VAL A 57 -4.92 9.68 -15.24
CA VAL A 57 -3.68 8.93 -15.00
C VAL A 57 -3.83 7.45 -15.35
N GLY A 58 -4.98 6.86 -15.03
CA GLY A 58 -5.31 5.50 -15.44
C GLY A 58 -5.38 5.29 -16.95
N LEU A 59 -5.86 6.30 -17.69
CA LEU A 59 -6.03 6.24 -19.15
C LEU A 59 -4.73 6.42 -19.94
N MET A 60 -3.73 7.08 -19.37
CA MET A 60 -2.42 7.25 -20.03
C MET A 60 -1.51 6.02 -19.87
N CYS A 61 -1.93 4.99 -19.15
CA CYS A 61 -1.13 3.77 -18.98
C CYS A 61 -1.05 3.00 -20.31
N ASN A 62 0.15 2.94 -20.89
CA ASN A 62 0.43 2.26 -22.16
C ASN A 62 0.77 0.78 -21.98
N GLU A 63 1.60 0.47 -20.99
CA GLU A 63 2.02 -0.89 -20.62
C GLU A 63 1.97 -1.02 -19.10
N ALA A 64 1.58 -2.20 -18.59
CA ALA A 64 1.56 -2.51 -17.17
C ALA A 64 1.84 -4.00 -16.94
N THR A 65 2.61 -4.33 -15.91
CA THR A 65 2.78 -5.72 -15.47
C THR A 65 1.70 -6.13 -14.47
N LEU A 66 1.16 -7.36 -14.61
CA LEU A 66 0.27 -7.93 -13.59
C LEU A 66 1.11 -8.38 -12.38
N PRO A 67 0.66 -8.09 -11.14
CA PRO A 67 1.45 -8.40 -9.96
C PRO A 67 1.57 -9.89 -9.72
N THR A 68 2.81 -10.31 -9.48
CA THR A 68 3.19 -11.68 -9.16
C THR A 68 3.75 -11.74 -7.74
N SER A 69 3.81 -12.94 -7.17
CA SER A 69 4.40 -13.19 -5.86
C SER A 69 5.04 -14.56 -5.83
N SER A 70 6.19 -14.69 -5.17
CA SER A 70 6.85 -15.97 -4.92
C SER A 70 6.74 -16.37 -3.44
N PHE A 71 7.17 -17.59 -3.11
CA PHE A 71 7.28 -18.05 -1.73
C PHE A 71 8.73 -18.30 -1.36
N ALA A 72 9.17 -17.78 -0.21
CA ALA A 72 10.40 -18.18 0.43
C ALA A 72 10.19 -19.53 1.14
N VAL A 73 11.17 -20.42 1.01
CA VAL A 73 11.10 -21.82 1.43
C VAL A 73 12.22 -22.10 2.44
N ALA A 74 11.90 -22.89 3.47
CA ALA A 74 12.85 -23.47 4.39
C ALA A 74 12.95 -24.99 4.14
N GLU A 75 14.17 -25.54 4.20
CA GLU A 75 14.44 -26.96 4.02
C GLU A 75 14.62 -27.65 5.38
N VAL A 76 13.85 -28.71 5.65
CA VAL A 76 13.93 -29.51 6.88
C VAL A 76 14.43 -30.91 6.53
N LYS A 77 15.48 -31.35 7.24
CA LYS A 77 16.22 -32.60 6.94
C LYS A 77 16.11 -33.68 8.03
N ASP A 78 15.43 -33.36 9.14
CA ASP A 78 15.45 -34.16 10.37
C ASP A 78 14.19 -35.02 10.57
N ASN A 79 13.09 -34.69 9.88
CA ASN A 79 11.79 -35.35 10.11
C ASN A 79 11.71 -36.79 9.57
N TYR A 80 12.35 -37.06 8.42
CA TYR A 80 12.27 -38.34 7.72
C TYR A 80 13.58 -38.65 7.00
N HIS A 81 14.09 -39.87 7.16
CA HIS A 81 15.32 -40.30 6.49
C HIS A 81 15.10 -40.46 4.98
N GLY A 82 16.05 -39.98 4.18
CA GLY A 82 16.12 -40.23 2.73
C GLY A 82 15.41 -39.22 1.82
N ILE A 83 14.62 -38.29 2.35
CA ILE A 83 13.98 -37.21 1.55
C ILE A 83 14.00 -35.90 2.34
N ASN A 84 14.65 -34.86 1.80
CA ASN A 84 14.59 -33.51 2.37
C ASN A 84 13.22 -32.89 2.08
N GLN A 85 12.60 -32.26 3.08
CA GLN A 85 11.28 -31.63 2.95
C GLN A 85 11.42 -30.11 2.79
N GLN A 86 10.60 -29.51 1.93
CA GLN A 86 10.60 -28.07 1.68
C GLN A 86 9.26 -27.45 2.09
N TYR A 87 9.32 -26.43 2.95
CA TYR A 87 8.16 -25.75 3.52
C TYR A 87 8.18 -24.24 3.20
N ALA A 88 7.11 -23.73 2.59
CA ALA A 88 6.95 -22.29 2.37
C ALA A 88 6.63 -21.56 3.68
N HIS A 89 7.30 -20.44 3.97
CA HIS A 89 7.13 -19.69 5.22
C HIS A 89 6.75 -18.21 5.01
N THR A 90 7.26 -17.55 3.97
CA THR A 90 6.97 -16.14 3.67
C THR A 90 6.55 -15.98 2.21
N ARG A 91 5.52 -15.16 1.94
CA ARG A 91 5.15 -14.75 0.58
C ARG A 91 5.83 -13.42 0.24
N LEU A 92 6.59 -13.41 -0.85
CA LEU A 92 7.32 -12.25 -1.35
C LEU A 92 6.49 -11.58 -2.46
N TYR A 93 6.25 -10.29 -2.34
CA TYR A 93 5.61 -9.47 -3.38
C TYR A 93 6.70 -8.75 -4.17
N THR A 94 6.68 -8.87 -5.50
CA THR A 94 7.65 -8.21 -6.38
C THR A 94 7.13 -6.85 -6.82
N ASP A 95 7.98 -5.84 -6.91
CA ASP A 95 7.64 -4.54 -7.49
C ASP A 95 7.04 -4.70 -8.91
N ASN A 96 6.23 -3.72 -9.36
CA ASN A 96 5.62 -3.74 -10.69
C ASN A 96 5.94 -2.48 -11.48
N ASP A 97 6.11 -2.65 -12.79
CA ASP A 97 6.44 -1.57 -13.71
C ASP A 97 5.21 -1.16 -14.53
N PHE A 98 5.04 0.15 -14.67
CA PHE A 98 3.97 0.76 -15.43
C PHE A 98 4.56 1.86 -16.33
N THR A 99 4.26 1.80 -17.62
CA THR A 99 4.68 2.80 -18.60
C THR A 99 3.50 3.69 -18.95
N PHE A 100 3.62 5.00 -18.75
CA PHE A 100 2.58 5.99 -19.05
C PHE A 100 2.99 6.90 -20.20
N TYR A 101 2.02 7.35 -21.00
CA TYR A 101 2.20 8.42 -21.97
C TYR A 101 2.33 9.79 -21.28
N VAL A 102 3.29 10.59 -21.74
CA VAL A 102 3.49 11.95 -21.23
C VAL A 102 2.69 12.96 -22.06
N ASP A 103 1.75 13.64 -21.40
CA ASP A 103 0.98 14.76 -21.95
C ASP A 103 1.87 15.99 -22.23
N LYS A 104 1.45 16.86 -23.17
CA LYS A 104 2.12 18.12 -23.54
C LYS A 104 2.39 19.07 -22.36
N ASN A 105 1.57 19.00 -21.31
CA ASN A 105 1.74 19.78 -20.09
C ASN A 105 2.66 19.10 -19.04
N TYR A 106 3.33 18.01 -19.42
CA TYR A 106 4.22 17.17 -18.61
C TYR A 106 3.60 16.70 -17.27
N ARG A 107 2.26 16.64 -17.21
CA ARG A 107 1.51 16.38 -15.97
C ARG A 107 1.79 15.00 -15.36
N MET A 108 2.14 13.99 -16.17
CA MET A 108 2.55 12.67 -15.65
C MET A 108 3.90 12.72 -14.94
N ILE A 109 4.90 13.36 -15.54
CA ILE A 109 6.22 13.54 -14.92
C ILE A 109 6.07 14.32 -13.61
N ARG A 110 5.38 15.48 -13.64
CA ARG A 110 5.11 16.31 -12.46
C ARG A 110 4.28 15.58 -11.38
N PHE A 111 3.48 14.59 -11.76
CA PHE A 111 2.72 13.77 -10.81
C PHE A 111 3.61 12.74 -10.11
N PHE A 112 4.47 12.04 -10.85
CA PHE A 112 5.34 11.01 -10.27
C PHE A 112 6.53 11.61 -9.51
N GLU A 113 7.20 12.61 -10.06
CA GLU A 113 8.24 13.38 -9.34
C GLU A 113 7.65 13.98 -8.07
N GLY A 114 6.53 14.70 -8.17
CA GLY A 114 5.86 15.27 -7.00
C GLY A 114 5.31 14.26 -5.99
N TRP A 115 5.16 12.98 -6.36
CA TRP A 115 4.88 11.91 -5.40
C TRP A 115 6.18 11.46 -4.72
N MET A 116 7.27 11.26 -5.46
CA MET A 116 8.58 10.90 -4.92
C MET A 116 9.19 12.01 -4.04
N ASP A 117 9.07 13.28 -4.42
CA ASP A 117 9.44 14.44 -3.62
C ASP A 117 8.67 14.46 -2.29
N TYR A 118 7.37 14.18 -2.34
CA TYR A 118 6.55 14.06 -1.14
C TYR A 118 6.96 12.87 -0.26
N VAL A 119 7.31 11.70 -0.82
CA VAL A 119 7.91 10.60 -0.04
C VAL A 119 9.15 11.08 0.71
N SER A 120 10.01 11.84 0.03
CA SER A 120 11.29 12.31 0.54
C SER A 120 11.24 13.45 1.58
N GLY A 121 10.10 14.14 1.71
CA GLY A 121 9.89 15.19 2.73
C GLY A 121 9.79 16.63 2.24
N ASP A 122 9.61 16.88 0.94
CA ASP A 122 9.60 18.24 0.37
C ASP A 122 8.35 19.08 0.72
N ASN A 123 7.38 18.51 1.44
CA ASN A 123 6.25 19.26 2.01
C ASN A 123 6.64 20.23 3.14
N ASN A 124 7.88 20.13 3.65
CA ASN A 124 8.37 20.94 4.75
C ASN A 124 9.17 22.15 4.25
N ASN A 125 8.52 23.30 4.11
CA ASN A 125 9.08 24.57 3.60
C ASN A 125 10.17 25.22 4.50
N GLN A 126 10.93 24.45 5.28
CA GLN A 126 11.95 24.96 6.21
C GLN A 126 13.27 25.35 5.52
N ILE A 127 13.57 24.77 4.36
CA ILE A 127 14.82 24.99 3.61
C ILE A 127 14.45 25.11 2.13
N SER A 128 15.08 26.05 1.42
CA SER A 128 14.93 26.15 -0.04
C SER A 128 15.62 24.96 -0.72
N GLU A 129 15.00 24.41 -1.77
CA GLU A 129 15.60 23.40 -2.64
C GLU A 129 16.94 23.87 -3.25
N GLU A 130 17.15 25.18 -3.31
CA GLU A 130 18.35 25.85 -3.83
C GLU A 130 19.45 26.11 -2.77
N ASP A 131 19.24 25.83 -1.47
CA ASP A 131 20.30 25.97 -0.45
C ASP A 131 21.27 24.77 -0.52
N ASN A 132 22.57 25.06 -0.61
CA ASN A 132 23.65 24.08 -0.59
C ASN A 132 23.64 23.16 0.67
N ARG A 133 22.98 23.58 1.76
CA ARG A 133 22.81 22.80 2.99
C ARG A 133 21.47 22.05 3.05
N TYR A 134 20.90 21.70 1.90
CA TYR A 134 19.62 20.98 1.81
C TYR A 134 19.66 19.64 2.57
N TYR A 135 18.73 19.49 3.52
CA TYR A 135 18.42 18.21 4.14
C TYR A 135 16.90 18.05 4.25
N ARG A 136 16.42 16.81 4.16
CA ARG A 136 15.01 16.47 4.27
C ARG A 136 14.79 15.22 5.11
N ARG A 137 13.61 15.13 5.72
CA ARG A 137 13.15 13.96 6.49
C ARG A 137 11.99 13.33 5.74
N PHE A 138 12.09 12.03 5.44
CA PHE A 138 11.03 11.29 4.78
C PHE A 138 9.70 11.45 5.52
N ASN A 139 8.61 11.61 4.76
CA ASN A 139 7.28 11.65 5.33
C ASN A 139 6.87 10.27 5.88
N TYR A 140 5.90 10.25 6.78
CA TYR A 140 5.35 9.00 7.27
C TYR A 140 4.59 8.25 6.16
N PRO A 141 4.59 6.91 6.15
CA PRO A 141 3.93 6.13 5.09
C PRO A 141 2.40 6.22 5.13
N LEU A 142 1.81 6.26 6.33
CA LEU A 142 0.37 6.12 6.57
C LEU A 142 -0.23 7.35 7.26
N GLY A 143 -1.56 7.45 7.25
CA GLY A 143 -2.34 8.53 7.85
C GLY A 143 -2.75 9.62 6.86
N ARG A 144 -3.36 10.70 7.37
CA ARG A 144 -3.92 11.80 6.55
C ARG A 144 -2.88 12.47 5.64
N ASP A 145 -1.65 12.54 6.11
CA ASP A 145 -0.48 13.10 5.44
C ASP A 145 0.52 12.00 5.03
N GLY A 146 0.06 10.74 4.97
CA GLY A 146 0.88 9.62 4.50
C GLY A 146 1.15 9.69 3.01
N TYR A 147 2.29 9.13 2.55
CA TYR A 147 2.61 9.06 1.12
C TYR A 147 2.06 7.82 0.40
N LYS A 148 1.70 6.74 1.12
CA LYS A 148 1.21 5.50 0.51
C LYS A 148 -0.26 5.60 0.10
N SER A 149 -0.65 4.89 -0.96
CA SER A 149 -2.02 4.84 -1.48
C SER A 149 -2.65 3.44 -1.37
N ASP A 150 -3.96 3.38 -1.13
CA ASP A 150 -4.71 2.13 -0.90
C ASP A 150 -5.74 1.78 -1.97
N ASN A 151 -5.81 2.53 -3.08
CA ASN A 151 -6.85 2.33 -4.08
C ASN A 151 -6.36 2.44 -5.53
N MET A 152 -5.14 1.97 -5.78
CA MET A 152 -4.68 1.66 -7.14
C MET A 152 -5.13 0.26 -7.54
N THR A 153 -5.65 0.12 -8.75
CA THR A 153 -6.14 -1.16 -9.28
C THR A 153 -5.77 -1.35 -10.75
N ILE A 154 -5.37 -2.55 -11.15
CA ILE A 154 -5.37 -2.98 -12.56
C ILE A 154 -6.57 -3.88 -12.76
N THR A 155 -7.41 -3.60 -13.76
CA THR A 155 -8.49 -4.50 -14.18
C THR A 155 -8.20 -5.02 -15.57
N LYS A 156 -7.94 -6.33 -15.67
CA LYS A 156 -7.94 -7.07 -16.93
C LYS A 156 -9.37 -7.47 -17.26
N PHE A 157 -9.79 -7.29 -18.51
CA PHE A 157 -11.11 -7.69 -19.02
C PHE A 157 -10.98 -8.28 -20.42
N GLU A 158 -11.99 -9.01 -20.87
CA GLU A 158 -12.09 -9.46 -22.27
C GLU A 158 -13.35 -8.89 -22.94
N ARG A 159 -13.24 -8.60 -24.23
CA ARG A 159 -14.36 -8.21 -25.09
C ARG A 159 -15.14 -9.46 -25.51
N ASP A 160 -16.21 -9.78 -24.80
CA ASP A 160 -17.21 -10.76 -25.26
C ASP A 160 -18.04 -10.19 -26.42
N PRO A 161 -18.00 -10.77 -27.64
CA PRO A 161 -18.85 -10.33 -28.74
C PRO A 161 -20.35 -10.51 -28.47
N ALA A 162 -20.74 -11.37 -27.52
CA ALA A 162 -22.14 -11.58 -27.16
C ALA A 162 -22.73 -10.52 -26.21
N TRP A 163 -21.91 -9.58 -25.70
CA TRP A 163 -22.29 -8.51 -24.75
C TRP A 163 -22.99 -8.96 -23.45
N LYS A 164 -23.09 -10.28 -23.19
CA LYS A 164 -23.89 -10.86 -22.11
C LYS A 164 -23.05 -11.31 -20.91
N ARG A 165 -21.75 -11.55 -21.11
CA ARG A 165 -20.84 -11.99 -20.07
C ARG A 165 -19.56 -11.17 -20.12
N TYR A 166 -19.23 -10.51 -19.02
CA TYR A 166 -17.91 -9.91 -18.85
C TYR A 166 -17.26 -10.52 -17.61
N THR A 167 -16.08 -11.11 -17.81
CA THR A 167 -15.19 -11.55 -16.74
C THR A 167 -14.13 -10.48 -16.58
N LEU A 168 -14.03 -9.92 -15.37
CA LEU A 168 -12.97 -8.99 -15.00
C LEU A 168 -12.11 -9.63 -13.93
N LEU A 169 -10.81 -9.42 -14.06
CA LEU A 169 -9.80 -9.81 -13.09
C LEU A 169 -9.13 -8.52 -12.59
N THR A 170 -9.55 -8.07 -11.40
CA THR A 170 -9.07 -6.84 -10.79
C THR A 170 -8.05 -7.16 -9.70
N TYR A 171 -6.84 -6.66 -9.89
CA TYR A 171 -5.79 -6.64 -8.88
C TYR A 171 -5.84 -5.30 -8.16
N LYS A 172 -6.15 -5.33 -6.86
CA LYS A 172 -6.10 -4.15 -5.99
C LYS A 172 -4.82 -4.15 -5.17
N PHE A 173 -4.04 -3.08 -5.30
CA PHE A 173 -2.85 -2.84 -4.50
C PHE A 173 -3.21 -2.15 -3.18
N TRP A 174 -2.43 -2.45 -2.14
CA TRP A 174 -2.47 -1.80 -0.83
C TRP A 174 -1.12 -1.17 -0.54
N ASN A 175 -1.12 -0.03 0.15
CA ASN A 175 0.10 0.62 0.59
C ASN A 175 1.12 0.88 -0.56
N ILE A 176 0.63 1.23 -1.75
CA ILE A 176 1.45 1.42 -2.96
C ILE A 176 2.06 2.83 -3.05
N PHE A 177 3.28 2.92 -3.56
CA PHE A 177 3.99 4.18 -3.82
C PHE A 177 5.05 3.99 -4.94
N PRO A 178 5.40 5.05 -5.70
CA PRO A 178 6.48 4.98 -6.69
C PRO A 178 7.82 4.84 -5.96
N LYS A 179 8.61 3.84 -6.38
CA LYS A 179 9.94 3.55 -5.84
C LYS A 179 11.05 4.17 -6.70
N SER A 180 10.88 4.13 -8.02
CA SER A 180 11.82 4.66 -8.99
C SER A 180 11.14 5.00 -10.32
N MET A 181 11.72 5.96 -11.04
CA MET A 181 11.32 6.33 -12.40
C MET A 181 12.51 6.12 -13.34
N THR A 182 12.27 5.61 -14.55
CA THR A 182 13.32 5.41 -15.56
C THR A 182 13.67 6.71 -16.29
N SER A 183 14.95 6.96 -16.56
CA SER A 183 15.39 8.10 -17.37
C SER A 183 14.75 8.10 -18.76
N MET A 184 14.09 9.19 -19.12
CA MET A 184 13.42 9.37 -20.41
C MET A 184 14.37 9.99 -21.44
N PRO A 185 14.68 9.33 -22.56
CA PRO A 185 15.55 9.90 -23.58
C PRO A 185 14.84 11.04 -24.34
N VAL A 186 15.53 12.16 -24.52
CA VAL A 186 15.06 13.32 -25.31
C VAL A 186 16.11 13.62 -26.37
N THR A 187 15.70 13.68 -27.64
CA THR A 187 16.60 13.95 -28.77
C THR A 187 15.94 14.87 -29.79
N TYR A 188 16.73 15.58 -30.60
CA TYR A 188 16.26 16.36 -31.75
C TYR A 188 15.99 15.52 -33.01
N GLY A 189 15.95 14.19 -32.89
CA GLY A 189 15.76 13.25 -34.00
C GLY A 189 14.30 13.12 -34.46
N PRO A 190 13.95 12.00 -35.13
CA PRO A 190 12.57 11.65 -35.45
C PRO A 190 11.67 11.69 -34.21
N ALA A 191 10.46 12.22 -34.35
CA ALA A 191 9.53 12.36 -33.23
C ALA A 191 8.89 11.01 -32.86
N ASP A 192 9.06 10.61 -31.60
CA ASP A 192 8.36 9.48 -30.96
C ASP A 192 7.54 9.98 -29.76
N LEU A 193 6.58 9.17 -29.29
CA LEU A 193 5.77 9.47 -28.12
C LEU A 193 6.60 9.34 -26.85
N LEU A 194 6.74 10.44 -26.11
CA LEU A 194 7.41 10.44 -24.81
C LEU A 194 6.63 9.57 -23.82
N LYS A 195 7.30 8.54 -23.30
CA LYS A 195 6.80 7.59 -22.32
C LYS A 195 7.61 7.67 -21.04
N VAL A 196 6.97 7.47 -19.89
CA VAL A 196 7.61 7.40 -18.57
C VAL A 196 7.32 6.05 -17.93
N THR A 197 8.35 5.29 -17.57
CA THR A 197 8.19 4.03 -16.83
C THR A 197 8.47 4.25 -15.35
N VAL A 198 7.55 3.78 -14.50
CA VAL A 198 7.58 3.94 -13.06
C VAL A 198 7.46 2.57 -12.40
N THR A 199 8.42 2.24 -11.55
CA THR A 199 8.41 1.04 -10.71
C THR A 199 7.71 1.37 -9.40
N PHE A 200 6.67 0.61 -9.06
CA PHE A 200 5.93 0.76 -7.81
C PHE A 200 6.25 -0.34 -6.81
N ALA A 201 6.55 0.06 -5.58
CA ALA A 201 6.57 -0.80 -4.41
C ALA A 201 5.23 -0.77 -3.69
N TYR A 202 4.82 -1.89 -3.12
CA TYR A 202 3.54 -2.07 -2.44
C TYR A 202 3.62 -3.23 -1.45
N ASP A 203 2.80 -3.21 -0.39
CA ASP A 203 2.95 -4.19 0.69
C ASP A 203 2.23 -5.52 0.39
N ARG A 204 1.12 -5.47 -0.36
CA ARG A 204 0.35 -6.64 -0.83
C ARG A 204 -0.61 -6.27 -1.97
N TYR A 205 -1.05 -7.28 -2.72
CA TYR A 205 -2.19 -7.17 -3.62
C TYR A 205 -3.32 -8.15 -3.25
N VAL A 206 -4.55 -7.79 -3.59
CA VAL A 206 -5.75 -8.64 -3.47
C VAL A 206 -6.35 -8.81 -4.85
N VAL A 207 -6.64 -10.06 -5.23
CA VAL A 207 -7.29 -10.39 -6.51
C VAL A 207 -8.79 -10.49 -6.29
N LYS A 208 -9.57 -9.80 -7.14
CA LYS A 208 -11.01 -9.95 -7.26
C LYS A 208 -11.35 -10.44 -8.65
N LYS A 209 -12.15 -11.49 -8.75
CA LYS A 209 -12.76 -11.94 -10.00
C LYS A 209 -14.23 -11.55 -9.96
N THR A 210 -14.66 -10.71 -10.89
CA THR A 210 -16.07 -10.39 -11.10
C THR A 210 -16.50 -11.06 -12.39
N SER A 211 -17.62 -11.77 -12.37
CA SER A 211 -18.14 -12.48 -13.54
C SER A 211 -19.66 -12.35 -13.54
N ARG A 212 -20.17 -11.43 -14.37
CA ARG A 212 -21.62 -11.26 -14.49
C ARG A 212 -22.17 -12.30 -15.45
N ASN A 213 -22.84 -13.31 -14.92
CA ASN A 213 -23.80 -14.09 -15.69
C ASN A 213 -25.10 -13.28 -15.80
N SER A 214 -25.75 -13.36 -16.96
CA SER A 214 -27.05 -12.72 -17.22
C SER A 214 -28.24 -13.44 -16.57
N ASP A 215 -27.99 -14.26 -15.55
CA ASP A 215 -28.99 -15.06 -14.84
C ASP A 215 -29.21 -14.45 -13.45
N ASN A 216 -30.15 -13.50 -13.40
CA ASN A 216 -30.67 -12.74 -12.25
C ASN A 216 -30.22 -13.10 -10.82
N THR A 217 -29.25 -12.36 -10.28
CA THR A 217 -29.36 -11.73 -8.94
C THR A 217 -28.70 -10.35 -8.96
N LEU A 218 -29.38 -9.34 -8.40
CA LEU A 218 -28.89 -7.95 -8.36
C LEU A 218 -28.19 -7.68 -7.02
N SER A 219 -26.86 -7.85 -6.98
CA SER A 219 -26.03 -7.37 -5.87
C SER A 219 -24.57 -7.18 -6.29
N ASP A 220 -24.31 -6.18 -7.15
CA ASP A 220 -22.97 -5.61 -7.32
C ASP A 220 -23.11 -4.20 -7.90
N SER A 221 -23.09 -3.19 -7.02
CA SER A 221 -23.02 -1.79 -7.43
C SER A 221 -21.66 -1.50 -8.04
N PRO A 222 -21.57 -0.74 -9.16
CA PRO A 222 -20.28 -0.29 -9.66
C PRO A 222 -19.58 0.55 -8.58
N ILE A 223 -18.26 0.36 -8.41
CA ILE A 223 -17.47 1.02 -7.37
C ILE A 223 -17.33 2.51 -7.70
N GLY A 224 -18.33 3.29 -7.28
CA GLY A 224 -18.50 4.71 -7.60
C GLY A 224 -19.23 5.52 -6.54
N ALA A 225 -19.51 4.93 -5.37
CA ALA A 225 -19.95 5.63 -4.17
C ALA A 225 -19.40 4.88 -2.94
N VAL A 226 -18.58 5.55 -2.14
CA VAL A 226 -18.21 5.10 -0.79
C VAL A 226 -18.84 6.09 0.17
N GLU A 227 -19.99 5.72 0.72
CA GLU A 227 -20.49 6.37 1.93
C GLU A 227 -19.62 5.93 3.11
N GLN A 228 -19.29 6.88 3.99
CA GLN A 228 -18.43 6.63 5.14
C GLN A 228 -19.25 6.07 6.30
N GLU A 229 -19.39 4.74 6.38
CA GLU A 229 -19.79 4.11 7.64
C GLU A 229 -18.58 3.97 8.58
N ASN A 230 -18.63 4.71 9.69
CA ASN A 230 -17.66 4.60 10.78
C ASN A 230 -17.96 3.32 11.60
N TRP A 231 -17.38 2.19 11.19
CA TRP A 231 -17.39 0.99 12.04
C TRP A 231 -16.49 1.21 13.27
N ILE A 232 -17.09 1.59 14.39
CA ILE A 232 -16.50 1.44 15.72
C ILE A 232 -16.99 0.09 16.27
N PRO A 233 -16.12 -0.89 16.53
CA PRO A 233 -16.54 -2.11 17.20
C PRO A 233 -16.91 -1.79 18.66
N ASN A 234 -18.17 -2.01 19.03
CA ASN A 234 -18.57 -1.99 20.45
C ASN A 234 -17.82 -3.10 21.19
N PHE A 235 -16.95 -2.70 22.11
CA PHE A 235 -16.19 -3.61 22.95
C PHE A 235 -17.07 -4.02 24.15
N ASP A 236 -17.73 -5.18 24.07
CA ASP A 236 -18.57 -5.69 25.14
C ASP A 236 -17.72 -6.34 26.25
N GLU A 237 -17.54 -5.59 27.34
CA GLU A 237 -16.74 -5.96 28.51
C GLU A 237 -17.31 -7.15 29.31
N SER A 238 -18.54 -7.61 29.00
CA SER A 238 -19.16 -8.75 29.69
C SER A 238 -18.49 -10.11 29.40
N THR A 239 -17.76 -10.23 28.29
CA THR A 239 -17.19 -11.51 27.82
C THR A 239 -15.91 -11.97 28.55
N LEU A 240 -15.36 -11.16 29.46
CA LEU A 240 -14.10 -11.45 30.16
C LEU A 240 -14.24 -12.23 31.49
N LYS A 241 -15.45 -12.63 31.90
CA LYS A 241 -15.67 -13.27 33.22
C LYS A 241 -15.66 -14.80 33.26
N ASP A 242 -15.81 -15.49 32.12
CA ASP A 242 -16.06 -16.95 32.08
C ASP A 242 -14.82 -17.83 31.79
N ARG A 243 -13.59 -17.31 31.94
CA ARG A 243 -12.36 -18.10 31.74
C ARG A 243 -11.28 -17.86 32.80
N SER A 244 -11.54 -18.31 34.02
CA SER A 244 -10.52 -18.57 35.04
C SER A 244 -10.40 -20.07 35.33
N PRO A 245 -9.28 -20.73 35.00
CA PRO A 245 -8.93 -22.02 35.61
C PRO A 245 -8.62 -21.79 37.09
N GLY A 246 -9.16 -22.63 37.97
CA GLY A 246 -9.00 -22.44 39.42
C GLY A 246 -7.55 -22.56 39.88
N PHE A 247 -7.14 -21.69 40.80
CA PHE A 247 -5.95 -21.89 41.63
C PHE A 247 -6.29 -21.66 43.11
N SER A 248 -5.61 -22.43 43.97
CA SER A 248 -6.01 -22.65 45.36
C SER A 248 -5.83 -21.44 46.28
N SER A 249 -6.61 -21.43 47.35
CA SER A 249 -6.66 -20.41 48.41
C SER A 249 -5.37 -20.29 49.24
N TYR A 250 -5.05 -19.07 49.66
CA TYR A 250 -4.70 -18.74 51.05
C TYR A 250 -5.44 -17.45 51.44
N GLY A 251 -5.94 -17.38 52.68
CA GLY A 251 -6.98 -16.41 53.07
C GLY A 251 -6.62 -15.47 54.22
N GLY A 252 -7.62 -14.66 54.61
CA GLY A 252 -7.55 -13.67 55.69
C GLY A 252 -7.27 -12.26 55.17
N GLY A 253 -8.04 -11.22 55.52
CA GLY A 253 -9.27 -11.17 56.30
C GLY A 253 -9.50 -9.78 56.91
N LEU A 254 -10.76 -9.39 57.11
CA LEU A 254 -11.21 -8.16 57.79
C LEU A 254 -10.85 -6.83 57.05
N GLY A 255 -11.65 -5.77 57.08
CA GLY A 255 -13.01 -5.62 57.60
C GLY A 255 -13.36 -4.18 57.99
N GLY A 256 -14.26 -3.53 57.23
CA GLY A 256 -15.20 -2.52 57.76
C GLY A 256 -14.78 -1.03 57.86
N ARG A 257 -15.69 -0.19 57.33
CA ARG A 257 -16.09 1.16 57.80
C ARG A 257 -15.08 2.34 57.76
N GLY A 258 -15.59 3.50 57.33
CA GLY A 258 -15.28 4.76 58.02
C GLY A 258 -15.08 5.98 57.12
N ASN A 259 -16.06 6.89 57.15
CA ASN A 259 -16.06 8.21 56.52
C ASN A 259 -14.90 9.14 56.90
N SER A 260 -14.85 10.26 56.16
CA SER A 260 -14.39 11.61 56.55
C SER A 260 -13.05 12.04 55.97
N ILE A 261 -13.14 13.01 55.05
CA ILE A 261 -12.02 13.81 54.55
C ILE A 261 -12.18 15.22 55.10
N ASP A 262 -11.32 15.59 56.04
CA ASP A 262 -11.16 16.95 56.56
C ASP A 262 -9.77 17.06 57.21
N GLY A 263 -9.15 18.24 57.16
CA GLY A 263 -7.98 18.56 58.00
C GLY A 263 -6.61 18.56 57.30
N ALA A 264 -6.08 19.77 57.15
CA ALA A 264 -4.77 20.16 56.61
C ALA A 264 -3.54 19.75 57.47
N ILE A 265 -2.37 20.24 57.01
CA ILE A 265 -1.07 20.50 57.70
C ILE A 265 0.10 19.59 57.27
N GLY A 266 1.24 20.22 56.91
CA GLY A 266 2.57 19.63 57.11
C GLY A 266 3.61 19.86 55.99
N ASP A 267 4.39 20.95 56.06
CA ASP A 267 5.71 21.02 55.44
C ASP A 267 6.67 19.99 56.07
N PHE A 268 7.57 19.36 55.30
CA PHE A 268 8.78 18.76 55.87
C PHE A 268 9.97 18.66 54.89
N THR A 269 11.11 19.23 55.31
CA THR A 269 12.47 19.09 54.76
C THR A 269 13.45 18.93 55.95
N PRO A 270 14.78 18.68 55.76
CA PRO A 270 15.48 18.08 54.62
C PRO A 270 15.89 16.63 54.98
N PRO A 271 17.07 16.24 55.56
CA PRO A 271 18.40 16.86 55.69
C PRO A 271 19.42 16.34 54.62
N GLY A 272 20.73 16.57 54.79
CA GLY A 272 21.80 15.96 54.00
C GLY A 272 23.22 16.17 54.58
N SER A 273 24.20 15.39 54.11
CA SER A 273 25.67 15.49 54.31
C SER A 273 26.34 14.29 53.61
N SER A 274 27.60 14.23 53.19
CA SER A 274 28.70 15.21 52.94
C SER A 274 29.83 14.42 52.21
N GLY A 275 30.57 15.01 51.26
CA GLY A 275 31.65 14.26 50.58
C GLY A 275 32.52 15.11 49.65
N THR A 276 33.67 15.55 50.14
CA THR A 276 34.63 16.45 49.47
C THR A 276 35.60 15.71 48.54
N LEU A 277 35.92 16.28 47.37
CA LEU A 277 37.13 16.09 46.52
C LEU A 277 36.92 17.02 45.29
N GLY A 278 37.88 17.74 44.71
CA GLY A 278 39.29 17.96 44.99
C GLY A 278 39.89 18.67 43.76
N SER A 279 40.33 19.93 43.89
CA SER A 279 40.75 20.77 42.74
C SER A 279 42.19 20.50 42.29
N GLY A 280 42.41 20.33 40.98
CA GLY A 280 43.75 20.21 40.38
C GLY A 280 43.92 21.13 39.16
N SER A 281 44.76 22.14 39.30
CA SER A 281 45.12 23.11 38.25
C SER A 281 46.39 22.70 37.52
N GLY A 282 46.48 22.94 36.20
CA GLY A 282 47.72 22.80 35.44
C GLY A 282 47.59 23.23 33.99
N GLY A 283 48.11 24.41 33.66
CA GLY A 283 48.28 24.88 32.28
C GLY A 283 49.77 24.97 31.92
N GLY A 284 50.11 24.76 30.65
CA GLY A 284 51.50 24.83 30.17
C GLY A 284 51.68 24.46 28.70
N THR A 285 51.69 25.48 27.84
CA THR A 285 52.22 25.47 26.46
C THR A 285 53.66 26.06 26.45
N PRO A 286 54.37 26.11 25.31
CA PRO A 286 54.66 25.07 24.32
C PRO A 286 56.18 24.95 24.03
N ALA A 287 56.59 23.99 23.19
CA ALA A 287 57.84 24.01 22.42
C ALA A 287 57.67 23.17 21.16
#